data_AF-A0A1H8BAX2-F1
#
_entry.id   AF-A0A1H8BAX2-F1
#
_cell.length_a   1.000
_cell.length_b   1.000
_cell.length_c   1.000
_cell.angle_alpha   90.00
_cell.angle_beta   90.00
_cell.angle_gamma   90.00
#
_symmetry.space_group_name_H-M   'P 1'
#
loop_
_entity.id
_entity.type
_entity.pdbx_description
1 polymer ?
#
loop_
_entity_poly.entity_id
_entity_poly.type
_entity_poly.pdbx_seq_one_letter_code
_entity_poly.pdbx_strand_id
1 'polypeptide(L)'
;MGEIRKTYDIEFKRKAVAMFLEEGLGYKTVAKTLGIDDRMVRRWVAHYEREGIEGLKEKRGTSTGSKNGRPKKAKTLEEEVLRLRAENALL
;
A
#
# COMPACT_ATOMS: atom_id res chain seq x y z
N MET A 1 7.60 24.16 -11.05
CA MET A 1 8.57 23.26 -10.39
C MET A 1 7.78 22.22 -9.62
N GLY A 2 8.06 20.93 -9.78
CA GLY A 2 7.35 19.89 -9.04
C GLY A 2 7.91 19.80 -7.61
N GLU A 3 7.07 20.02 -6.61
CA GLU A 3 7.46 19.86 -5.20
C GLU A 3 7.80 18.39 -4.92
N ILE A 4 8.96 18.16 -4.28
CA ILE A 4 9.38 16.83 -3.83
C ILE A 4 8.36 16.36 -2.79
N ARG A 5 7.66 15.26 -3.09
CA ARG A 5 6.69 14.69 -2.16
C ARG A 5 7.42 14.07 -0.98
N LYS A 6 7.18 14.59 0.22
CA LYS A 6 7.65 13.99 1.47
C LYS A 6 7.01 12.62 1.65
N THR A 7 7.83 11.60 1.81
CA THR A 7 7.42 10.23 2.16
C THR A 7 7.50 10.07 3.67
N TYR A 8 6.60 9.26 4.22
CA TYR A 8 6.53 9.00 5.66
C TYR A 8 6.61 7.50 5.90
N ASP A 9 7.36 7.14 6.92
CA ASP A 9 7.52 5.76 7.35
C ASP A 9 6.18 5.15 7.78
N ILE A 10 6.05 3.83 7.66
CA ILE A 10 4.87 3.09 8.10
C ILE A 10 4.62 3.28 9.59
N GLU A 11 5.66 3.31 10.42
CA GLU A 11 5.52 3.51 11.86
C GLU A 11 4.97 4.90 12.17
N PHE A 12 5.42 5.91 11.43
CA PHE A 12 4.92 7.28 11.56
C PHE A 12 3.43 7.37 11.17
N LYS A 13 3.07 6.73 10.05
CA LYS A 13 1.67 6.64 9.60
C LYS A 13 0.79 5.91 10.62
N ARG A 14 1.29 4.81 11.18
CA ARG A 14 0.60 4.03 12.23
C ARG A 14 0.37 4.88 13.46
N LYS A 15 1.37 5.65 13.90
CA LYS A 15 1.23 6.58 15.04
C LYS A 15 0.13 7.60 14.79
N ALA A 16 0.03 8.17 13.60
CA ALA A 16 -1.03 9.11 13.25
C ALA A 16 -2.44 8.48 13.35
N VAL A 17 -2.60 7.26 12.84
CA VAL A 17 -3.87 6.52 12.90
C VAL A 17 -4.20 6.09 14.33
N ALA A 18 -3.21 5.65 15.10
CA ALA A 18 -3.36 5.30 16.52
C ALA A 18 -3.87 6.49 17.35
N MET A 19 -3.29 7.68 17.19
CA MET A 19 -3.78 8.89 17.87
C MET A 19 -5.22 9.27 17.49
N PHE A 20 -5.65 8.93 16.27
CA PHE A 20 -7.04 9.15 15.86
C PHE A 20 -7.99 8.12 16.47
N LEU A 21 -7.65 6.83 16.41
CA LEU A 21 -8.52 5.73 16.83
C LEU A 21 -8.52 5.48 18.34
N GLU A 22 -7.36 5.59 18.99
CA GLU A 22 -7.17 5.27 20.41
C GLU A 22 -7.42 6.49 21.30
N GLU A 23 -6.91 7.66 20.93
CA GLU A 23 -7.11 8.91 21.71
C GLU A 23 -8.37 9.67 21.29
N GLY A 24 -9.04 9.25 20.21
CA GLY A 24 -10.25 9.93 19.70
C GLY A 24 -9.98 11.35 19.19
N LEU A 25 -8.72 11.68 18.87
CA LEU A 25 -8.35 13.02 18.45
C LEU A 25 -8.83 13.31 17.03
N GLY A 26 -9.35 14.51 16.79
CA GLY A 26 -9.74 14.93 15.45
C GLY A 26 -8.54 15.05 14.49
N TYR A 27 -8.79 14.89 13.19
CA TYR A 27 -7.76 14.96 12.13
C TYR A 27 -6.85 16.18 12.24
N LYS A 28 -7.41 17.36 12.54
CA LYS A 28 -6.65 18.62 12.68
C LYS A 28 -5.72 18.60 13.89
N THR A 29 -6.16 17.99 14.99
CA THR A 29 -5.36 17.88 16.21
C THR A 29 -4.18 16.95 15.99
N VAL A 30 -4.43 15.75 15.44
CA VAL A 30 -3.38 14.80 15.06
C VAL A 30 -2.37 15.42 14.09
N ALA A 31 -2.86 16.13 13.08
CA ALA A 31 -2.04 16.82 12.10
C ALA A 31 -1.14 17.89 12.74
N LYS A 32 -1.68 18.69 13.66
CA LYS A 32 -0.92 19.70 14.41
C LYS A 32 0.13 19.07 15.32
N THR A 33 -0.22 17.99 16.02
CA THR A 33 0.70 17.25 16.90
C THR A 33 1.88 16.66 16.12
N LEU A 34 1.63 16.17 14.91
CA LEU A 34 2.66 15.57 14.04
C LEU A 34 3.34 16.57 13.09
N GLY A 35 2.86 17.81 13.02
CA GLY A 35 3.37 18.82 12.08
C GLY A 35 3.12 18.47 10.61
N ILE A 36 2.02 17.77 10.30
CA ILE A 36 1.64 17.37 8.94
C ILE A 36 0.31 17.98 8.50
N ASP A 37 -0.05 17.83 7.23
CA ASP A 37 -1.33 18.30 6.69
C ASP A 37 -2.46 17.32 7.08
N ASP A 38 -3.63 17.83 7.48
CA ASP A 38 -4.76 17.01 7.93
C ASP A 38 -5.30 16.08 6.83
N ARG A 39 -5.12 16.45 5.56
CA ARG A 39 -5.49 15.60 4.43
C ARG A 39 -4.65 14.32 4.40
N MET A 40 -3.42 14.36 4.90
CA MET A 40 -2.57 13.17 5.00
C MET A 40 -3.10 12.20 6.06
N VAL A 41 -3.47 12.73 7.22
CA VAL A 41 -4.07 11.93 8.30
C VAL A 41 -5.36 11.27 7.82
N ARG A 42 -6.27 12.04 7.20
CA ARG A 42 -7.52 11.49 6.64
C ARG A 42 -7.28 10.37 5.65
N ARG A 43 -6.31 10.55 4.76
CA ARG A 43 -5.96 9.53 3.77
C ARG A 43 -5.43 8.25 4.42
N TRP A 44 -4.57 8.38 5.43
CA TRP A 44 -4.02 7.23 6.15
C TRP A 44 -5.09 6.49 6.94
N VAL A 45 -5.97 7.20 7.65
CA VAL A 45 -7.11 6.60 8.36
C VAL A 45 -8.00 5.84 7.38
N ALA A 46 -8.42 6.47 6.27
CA ALA A 46 -9.27 5.81 5.27
C ALA A 46 -8.61 4.58 4.63
N HIS A 47 -7.30 4.61 4.41
CA HIS A 47 -6.57 3.43 3.91
C HIS A 47 -6.47 2.34 4.98
N TYR A 48 -6.29 2.71 6.24
CA TYR A 48 -6.25 1.78 7.36
C TYR A 48 -7.60 1.12 7.62
N GLU A 49 -8.71 1.86 7.53
CA GLU A 49 -10.06 1.29 7.66
C GLU A 49 -10.39 0.26 6.56
N ARG A 50 -9.85 0.45 5.36
CA ARG A 50 -10.10 -0.43 4.21
C ARG A 50 -9.18 -1.64 4.13
N GLU A 51 -7.90 -1.46 4.41
CA GLU A 51 -6.84 -2.45 4.14
C GLU A 51 -5.97 -2.72 5.37
N GLY A 52 -6.32 -2.17 6.54
CA GLY A 52 -5.52 -2.28 7.76
C GLY A 52 -4.13 -1.67 7.61
N ILE A 53 -3.15 -2.30 8.25
CA ILE A 53 -1.74 -1.87 8.21
C ILE A 53 -1.18 -1.87 6.77
N GLU A 54 -1.70 -2.71 5.87
CA GLU A 54 -1.27 -2.76 4.47
C GLU A 54 -1.66 -1.50 3.70
N GLY A 55 -2.74 -0.83 4.11
CA GLY A 55 -3.15 0.46 3.55
C GLY A 55 -2.17 1.60 3.84
N LEU A 56 -1.35 1.46 4.89
CA LEU A 56 -0.33 2.45 5.27
C LEU A 56 1.01 2.23 4.56
N LYS A 57 1.24 1.03 4.01
CA LYS A 57 2.46 0.72 3.26
C LYS A 57 2.55 1.58 2.00
N GLU A 58 3.75 2.08 1.73
CA GLU A 58 3.99 2.84 0.51
C GLU A 58 3.95 1.91 -0.70
N LYS A 59 2.88 2.02 -1.51
CA LYS A 59 2.70 1.21 -2.73
C LYS A 59 3.44 1.77 -3.95
N ARG A 60 4.12 2.91 -3.83
CA ARG A 60 5.01 3.39 -4.90
C ARG A 60 6.28 2.57 -4.83
N GLY A 61 6.55 1.82 -5.89
CA GLY A 61 7.70 0.95 -6.00
C GLY A 61 8.96 1.67 -5.53
N THR A 62 9.63 1.08 -4.55
CA THR A 62 10.96 1.49 -4.16
C THR A 62 11.80 1.33 -5.42
N SER A 63 12.30 2.43 -5.96
CA SER A 63 13.32 2.38 -7.02
C SER A 63 14.66 1.96 -6.41
N THR A 64 14.67 0.86 -5.67
CA THR A 64 15.83 -0.01 -5.46
C THR A 64 15.73 -1.04 -6.58
N GLY A 65 16.59 -0.92 -7.58
CA GLY A 65 16.51 -1.62 -8.85
C GLY A 65 15.97 -3.05 -8.76
N SER A 66 14.78 -3.26 -9.31
CA SER A 66 14.38 -4.54 -9.88
C SER A 66 13.56 -4.22 -11.12
N LYS A 67 14.12 -4.64 -12.25
CA LYS A 67 13.52 -4.54 -13.58
C LYS A 67 12.17 -5.25 -13.50
N ASN A 68 11.06 -4.53 -13.37
CA ASN A 68 9.71 -5.05 -13.59
C ASN A 68 8.72 -3.89 -13.71
N GLY A 69 8.91 -3.08 -14.76
CA GLY A 69 7.80 -2.32 -15.32
C GLY A 69 6.76 -3.30 -15.87
N ARG A 70 5.54 -3.26 -15.31
CA ARG A 70 4.29 -3.88 -15.80
C ARG A 70 4.36 -5.38 -16.13
N PRO A 71 3.90 -6.30 -15.25
CA PRO A 71 3.50 -7.61 -15.74
C PRO A 71 2.32 -7.43 -16.70
N LYS A 72 2.54 -7.73 -17.98
CA LYS A 72 1.47 -7.87 -18.97
C LYS A 72 0.69 -9.14 -18.62
N LYS A 73 -0.62 -8.98 -18.39
CA LYS A 73 -1.68 -10.01 -18.33
C LYS A 73 -1.33 -11.27 -17.53
N ALA A 74 -1.93 -11.40 -16.35
CA ALA A 74 -2.06 -12.68 -15.68
C ALA A 74 -2.72 -13.71 -16.63
N LYS A 75 -1.94 -14.66 -17.13
CA LYS A 75 -2.47 -15.91 -17.67
C LYS A 75 -2.80 -16.78 -16.47
N THR A 76 -4.06 -17.15 -16.37
CA THR A 76 -4.65 -17.93 -15.29
C THR A 76 -3.97 -19.30 -15.20
N LEU A 77 -3.68 -19.73 -13.96
CA LEU A 77 -3.05 -21.01 -13.60
C LEU A 77 -3.69 -22.26 -14.26
N GLU A 78 -4.91 -22.12 -14.77
CA GLU A 78 -5.70 -23.21 -15.34
C GLU A 78 -5.17 -23.69 -16.70
N GLU A 79 -4.55 -22.82 -17.51
CA GLU A 79 -3.97 -23.23 -18.80
C GLU A 79 -2.75 -24.14 -18.63
N GLU A 80 -2.01 -24.01 -17.52
CA GLU A 80 -0.76 -24.77 -17.30
C GLU A 80 -1.03 -26.21 -16.85
N VAL A 81 -2.07 -26.43 -16.03
CA VAL A 81 -2.50 -27.79 -15.63
C VAL A 81 -3.04 -28.59 -16.83
N LEU A 82 -3.75 -27.92 -17.74
CA LEU A 82 -4.32 -28.56 -18.92
C LEU A 82 -3.22 -29.06 -19.89
N ARG A 83 -2.11 -28.33 -19.99
CA ARG A 83 -0.98 -28.69 -20.87
C ARG A 83 -0.15 -29.85 -20.31
N LEU A 84 0.13 -29.85 -19.00
CA LEU A 84 0.88 -30.93 -18.35
C LEU A 84 0.10 -32.25 -18.32
N ARG A 85 -1.24 -32.22 -18.25
CA ARG A 85 -2.06 -33.43 -18.36
C ARG A 85 -2.08 -34.03 -19.77
N ALA A 86 -1.91 -33.22 -20.81
CA ALA A 86 -1.87 -33.70 -22.19
C ALA A 86 -0.53 -34.39 -22.52
N GLU A 87 0.57 -34.00 -21.86
CA GLU A 87 1.90 -34.57 -22.10
C GLU A 87 2.09 -35.96 -21.46
N ASN A 88 1.38 -36.25 -20.37
CA ASN A 88 1.39 -37.58 -19.72
C ASN A 88 0.49 -38.62 -20.41
N ALA A 89 -0.36 -38.22 -21.36
CA ALA A 89 -1.32 -39.12 -22.00
C ALA A 89 -0.85 -39.69 -23.36
N LEU A 90 0.38 -39.38 -23.79
CA LEU A 90 0.95 -39.78 -25.08
C LEU A 90 2.27 -40.57 -24.97
N LEU A 91 2.59 -41.10 -23.78
CA LEU A 91 3.63 -42.11 -23.54
C LEU A 91 2.99 -43.37 -22.98
#